data_AF-A0A9E2EIA0-F1
#
_entry.id   AF-A0A9E2EIA0-F1
#
_cell.length_a   1.000
_cell.length_b   1.000
_cell.length_c   1.000
_cell.angle_alpha   90.00
_cell.angle_beta   90.00
_cell.angle_gamma   90.00
#
_symmetry.space_group_name_H-M   'P 1'
#
loop_
_entity.id
_entity.type
_entity.pdbx_description
1 polymer ?
#
loop_
_entity_poly.entity_id
_entity_poly.type
_entity_poly.pdbx_seq_one_letter_code
_entity_poly.pdbx_strand_id
1 'polypeptide(L)'
;MHTGQSTNIEKAIKDQMMIYLDGKGILVESVLLKSIQLPRSLANAIEEKLEAKQQAQRMEFVLQQAKREAEQKRIEAEGIRDAQSIISEGLNPEILQFKSIEAFMQLAKSPNAKIIVTDGDMPMMIDNCTESNNSVNTRSPRKIN
;
A
#
# COMPACT_ATOMS: atom_id res chain seq x y z
N MET A 1 -0.32 25.65 27.68
CA MET A 1 -1.42 25.10 28.50
C MET A 1 -0.81 24.38 29.69
N HIS A 2 -1.03 24.90 30.90
CA HIS A 2 -0.61 24.22 32.12
C HIS A 2 -1.44 22.94 32.27
N THR A 3 -0.80 21.78 32.20
CA THR A 3 -1.44 20.49 32.39
C THR A 3 -2.06 20.44 33.79
N GLY A 4 -3.30 19.94 33.96
CA GLY A 4 -3.99 19.91 35.26
C GLY A 4 -3.21 19.20 36.38
N GLN A 5 -2.20 18.39 36.05
CA GLN A 5 -1.28 17.78 37.02
C GLN A 5 -0.37 18.82 37.71
N SER A 6 0.05 19.89 37.03
CA SER A 6 0.89 20.94 37.62
C SER A 6 0.16 21.68 38.74
N THR A 7 -1.13 21.97 38.56
CA THR A 7 -1.97 22.63 39.57
C THR A 7 -2.11 21.79 40.85
N ASN A 8 -2.18 20.47 40.71
CA ASN A 8 -2.22 19.57 41.87
C ASN A 8 -0.91 19.58 42.66
N ILE A 9 0.23 19.60 41.96
CA ILE A 9 1.56 19.65 42.61
C ILE A 9 1.76 21.01 43.29
N GLU A 10 1.37 22.11 42.64
CA GLU A 10 1.45 23.46 43.21
C GLU A 10 0.63 23.59 44.50
N LYS A 11 -0.60 23.04 44.51
CA LYS A 11 -1.44 23.00 45.70
C LYS A 11 -0.80 22.18 46.83
N ALA A 12 -0.29 20.98 46.51
CA ALA A 12 0.38 20.13 47.49
C ALA A 12 1.62 20.80 48.09
N ILE A 13 2.42 21.51 47.28
CA ILE A 13 3.59 22.26 47.77
C ILE A 13 3.16 23.44 48.64
N LYS A 14 2.09 24.16 48.25
CA LYS A 14 1.54 25.26 49.06
C LYS A 14 1.11 24.78 50.44
N ASP A 15 0.38 23.68 50.51
CA ASP A 15 -0.10 23.11 51.77
C ASP A 15 1.08 22.71 52.67
N GLN A 16 2.11 22.08 52.09
CA GLN A 16 3.32 21.70 52.83
C GLN A 16 4.14 22.91 53.32
N MET A 17 4.27 23.94 52.48
CA MET A 17 4.95 25.18 52.85
C MET A 17 4.23 25.93 53.96
N MET A 18 2.89 25.94 53.94
CA MET A 18 2.07 26.59 54.97
C MET A 18 2.32 26.00 56.36
N ILE A 19 2.53 24.68 56.45
CA ILE A 19 2.91 24.00 57.70
C ILE A 19 4.31 24.43 58.17
N TYR A 20 5.30 24.48 57.28
CA TYR A 20 6.69 24.84 57.65
C TYR A 20 6.88 26.31 58.00
N LEU A 21 6.06 27.19 57.44
CA LEU A 21 6.11 28.64 57.63
C LEU A 21 5.20 29.13 58.76
N ASP A 22 4.41 28.23 59.35
CA ASP A 22 3.57 28.55 60.52
C ASP A 22 4.44 29.01 61.70
N GLY A 23 3.99 30.07 62.37
CA GLY A 23 4.76 30.74 63.43
C GLY A 23 5.93 31.63 62.97
N LYS A 24 6.22 31.74 61.67
CA LYS A 24 7.27 32.66 61.14
C LYS A 24 6.73 33.98 60.59
N GLY A 25 5.40 34.19 60.61
CA GLY A 25 4.76 35.43 60.16
C GLY A 25 4.74 35.63 58.64
N ILE A 26 4.93 34.57 57.85
CA ILE A 26 4.96 34.62 56.38
C ILE A 26 3.65 34.02 55.83
N LEU A 27 2.95 34.77 54.98
CA LEU A 27 1.73 34.34 54.28
C LEU A 27 2.05 33.94 52.83
N VAL A 28 1.74 32.69 52.47
CA VAL A 28 1.96 32.16 51.11
C VAL A 28 0.67 32.27 50.30
N GLU A 29 0.61 33.20 49.35
CA GLU A 29 -0.58 33.42 48.51
C GLU A 29 -0.68 32.41 47.36
N SER A 30 0.42 32.21 46.62
CA SER A 30 0.50 31.26 45.51
C SER A 30 1.91 30.64 45.39
N VAL A 31 1.96 29.42 44.84
CA VAL A 31 3.20 28.73 44.50
C VAL A 31 3.15 28.43 43.00
N LEU A 32 4.20 28.83 42.28
CA LEU A 32 4.32 28.60 40.84
C LEU A 32 5.54 27.71 40.57
N LEU A 33 5.34 26.60 39.87
CA LEU A 33 6.45 25.75 39.43
C LEU A 33 7.13 26.35 38.20
N LYS A 34 8.42 26.70 38.31
CA LYS A 34 9.20 27.28 37.20
C LYS A 34 9.75 26.22 36.23
N SER A 35 10.41 25.18 36.74
CA SER A 35 10.96 24.09 35.92
C SER A 35 11.31 22.87 36.77
N ILE A 36 11.03 21.67 36.26
CA ILE A 36 11.49 20.40 36.84
C ILE A 36 12.60 19.88 35.93
N GLN A 37 13.80 19.67 36.49
CA GLN A 37 14.92 19.09 35.76
C GLN A 37 14.98 17.60 36.06
N LEU A 38 14.80 16.78 35.03
CA LEU A 38 14.99 15.33 35.15
C LEU A 38 16.50 15.02 35.04
N PRO A 39 17.01 14.06 35.83
CA PRO A 39 18.38 13.60 35.67
C PRO A 39 18.55 12.92 34.30
N ARG A 40 19.69 13.15 33.64
CA ARG A 40 19.96 12.69 32.27
C ARG A 40 19.69 11.20 32.05
N SER A 41 20.02 10.36 33.04
CA SER A 41 19.80 8.91 32.96
C SER A 41 18.32 8.54 32.80
N LEU A 42 17.41 9.26 33.47
CA LEU A 42 15.98 8.97 33.40
C LEU A 42 15.37 9.50 32.10
N ALA A 43 15.82 10.65 31.63
CA ALA A 43 15.40 11.21 30.34
C ALA A 43 15.71 10.25 29.19
N ASN A 44 16.93 9.71 29.13
CA ASN A 44 17.34 8.76 28.10
C ASN A 44 16.47 7.48 28.11
N ALA A 45 16.19 6.92 29.29
CA ALA A 45 15.36 5.73 29.42
C ALA A 45 13.91 5.96 28.99
N ILE A 46 13.38 7.17 29.23
CA ILE A 46 12.04 7.56 28.78
C ILE A 46 12.01 7.70 27.26
N GLU A 47 13.03 8.32 26.67
CA GLU A 47 13.16 8.49 25.22
C GLU A 47 13.24 7.16 24.50
N GLU A 48 14.11 6.25 24.96
CA GLU A 48 14.23 4.90 24.41
C GLU A 48 12.90 4.13 24.50
N LYS A 49 12.19 4.23 25.62
CA LYS A 49 10.86 3.63 25.78
C LYS A 49 9.84 4.24 24.82
N LEU A 50 9.89 5.55 24.61
CA LEU A 50 8.99 6.26 23.70
C LEU A 50 9.24 5.83 22.25
N GLU A 51 10.51 5.75 21.85
CA GLU A 51 10.93 5.29 20.52
C GLU A 51 10.49 3.85 20.27
N ALA A 52 10.76 2.94 21.23
CA ALA A 52 10.34 1.55 21.14
C ALA A 52 8.81 1.42 21.00
N LYS A 53 8.05 2.23 21.75
CA LYS A 53 6.59 2.27 21.65
C LYS A 53 6.12 2.74 20.28
N GLN A 54 6.69 3.83 19.77
CA GLN A 54 6.36 4.35 18.44
C GLN A 54 6.73 3.35 17.33
N GLN A 55 7.85 2.63 17.49
CA GLN A 55 8.26 1.60 16.54
C GLN A 55 7.29 0.42 16.54
N ALA A 56 6.85 -0.04 17.71
CA ALA A 56 5.84 -1.08 17.83
C ALA A 56 4.52 -0.66 17.17
N GLN A 57 4.05 0.56 17.42
CA GLN A 57 2.85 1.11 16.79
C GLN A 57 2.97 1.21 15.26
N ARG A 58 4.13 1.63 14.75
CA ARG A 58 4.40 1.65 13.30
C ARG A 58 4.35 0.25 12.70
N MET A 59 4.98 -0.73 13.34
CA MET A 59 4.99 -2.12 12.88
C MET A 59 3.59 -2.72 12.85
N GLU A 60 2.78 -2.45 13.87
CA GLU A 60 1.39 -2.89 13.91
C GLU A 60 0.58 -2.31 12.74
N PHE A 61 0.78 -1.03 12.43
CA PHE A 61 0.16 -0.39 11.26
C PHE A 61 0.57 -1.03 9.94
N VAL A 62 1.87 -1.31 9.76
CA VAL A 62 2.38 -1.98 8.55
C VAL A 62 1.78 -3.39 8.41
N LEU A 63 1.68 -4.15 9.51
CA LEU A 63 1.09 -5.48 9.50
C LEU A 63 -0.42 -5.44 9.19
N GLN A 64 -1.13 -4.45 9.74
CA GLN A 64 -2.54 -4.23 9.40
C GLN A 64 -2.72 -3.83 7.93
N GLN A 65 -1.86 -2.98 7.40
CA GLN A 65 -1.88 -2.59 5.99
C GLN A 65 -1.64 -3.80 5.08
N ALA A 66 -0.60 -4.59 5.35
CA ALA A 66 -0.29 -5.80 4.58
C ALA A 66 -1.44 -6.82 4.59
N LYS A 67 -2.13 -6.98 5.72
CA LYS A 67 -3.34 -7.82 5.81
C LYS A 67 -4.47 -7.31 4.93
N ARG A 68 -4.74 -6.00 4.96
CA ARG A 68 -5.79 -5.38 4.11
C ARG A 68 -5.45 -5.50 2.63
N GLU A 69 -4.20 -5.31 2.25
CA GLU A 69 -3.74 -5.48 0.87
C GLU A 69 -3.88 -6.94 0.40
N ALA A 70 -3.58 -7.91 1.27
CA ALA A 70 -3.79 -9.33 0.96
C ALA A 70 -5.28 -9.67 0.79
N GLU A 71 -6.13 -9.15 1.67
CA GLU A 71 -7.58 -9.34 1.61
C GLU A 71 -8.17 -8.69 0.35
N GLN A 72 -7.74 -7.48 0.01
CA GLN A 72 -8.14 -6.80 -1.22
C GLN A 72 -7.81 -7.63 -2.45
N LYS A 73 -6.58 -8.13 -2.58
CA LYS A 73 -6.19 -8.98 -3.71
C LYS A 73 -7.01 -10.26 -3.79
N ARG A 74 -7.39 -10.84 -2.64
CA ARG A 74 -8.25 -12.03 -2.60
C ARG A 74 -9.64 -11.72 -3.14
N ILE A 75 -10.24 -10.61 -2.70
CA ILE A 75 -11.57 -10.18 -3.15
C ILE A 75 -11.56 -9.86 -4.66
N GLU A 76 -10.51 -9.19 -5.15
CA GLU A 76 -10.34 -8.93 -6.58
C GLU A 76 -10.26 -10.22 -7.40
N ALA A 77 -9.47 -11.21 -6.94
CA ALA A 77 -9.37 -12.51 -7.59
C ALA A 77 -10.68 -13.30 -7.57
N GLU A 78 -11.42 -13.27 -6.45
CA GLU A 78 -12.76 -13.86 -6.34
C GLU A 78 -13.73 -13.19 -7.33
N GLY A 79 -13.74 -11.85 -7.40
CA GLY A 79 -14.58 -11.11 -8.33
C GLY A 79 -14.30 -11.42 -9.80
N ILE A 80 -13.02 -11.55 -10.19
CA ILE A 80 -12.63 -11.94 -11.55
C ILE A 80 -13.09 -13.36 -11.86
N ARG A 81 -12.89 -14.31 -10.93
CA ARG A 81 -13.33 -15.70 -11.11
C ARG A 81 -14.84 -15.78 -11.30
N ASP A 82 -15.60 -15.09 -10.46
CA ASP A 82 -17.05 -15.14 -10.49
C ASP A 82 -17.59 -14.46 -11.76
N ALA A 83 -16.99 -13.33 -12.17
CA ALA A 83 -17.28 -12.69 -13.46
C ALA A 83 -17.00 -13.63 -14.65
N GLN A 84 -15.87 -14.35 -14.62
CA GLN A 84 -15.53 -15.32 -15.66
C GLN A 84 -16.51 -16.51 -15.68
N SER A 85 -16.99 -16.97 -14.53
CA SER A 85 -18.02 -18.03 -14.46
C SER A 85 -19.32 -17.56 -15.11
N ILE A 86 -19.80 -16.36 -14.78
CA ILE A 86 -21.03 -15.79 -15.36
C ILE A 86 -20.90 -15.61 -16.86
N ILE A 87 -19.75 -15.12 -17.36
CA ILE A 87 -19.51 -14.99 -18.80
C ILE A 87 -19.52 -16.37 -19.47
N SER A 88 -18.88 -17.37 -18.86
CA SER A 88 -18.82 -18.74 -19.41
C SER A 88 -20.20 -19.39 -19.45
N GLU A 89 -21.02 -19.18 -18.42
CA GLU A 89 -22.42 -19.63 -18.38
C GLU A 89 -23.30 -18.91 -19.42
N GLY A 90 -23.02 -17.63 -19.68
CA GLY A 90 -23.71 -16.83 -20.69
C GLY A 90 -23.28 -17.07 -22.14
N LEU A 91 -22.17 -17.80 -22.37
CA LEU A 91 -21.70 -18.18 -23.70
C LEU A 91 -22.43 -19.43 -24.20
N ASN A 92 -23.69 -19.26 -24.60
CA ASN A 92 -24.41 -20.28 -25.36
C ASN A 92 -23.79 -20.39 -26.78
N PRO A 93 -23.59 -21.59 -27.37
CA PRO A 93 -23.12 -21.77 -28.75
C PRO A 93 -23.81 -20.86 -29.78
N GLU A 94 -25.11 -20.60 -29.62
CA GLU A 94 -25.88 -19.72 -30.50
C GLU A 94 -25.41 -18.25 -30.45
N ILE A 95 -25.04 -17.74 -29.27
CA ILE A 95 -24.55 -16.36 -29.09
C ILE A 95 -23.15 -16.22 -29.66
N LEU A 96 -22.30 -17.24 -29.48
CA LEU A 96 -20.95 -17.26 -30.05
C LEU A 96 -21.02 -17.26 -31.59
N GLN A 97 -21.92 -18.05 -32.16
CA GLN A 97 -22.17 -18.06 -33.61
C GLN A 97 -22.68 -16.70 -34.10
N PHE A 98 -23.65 -16.09 -33.41
CA PHE A 98 -24.14 -14.75 -33.76
C PHE A 98 -23.02 -13.68 -33.75
N LYS A 99 -22.20 -13.64 -32.69
CA LYS A 99 -21.05 -12.71 -32.60
C LYS A 99 -19.99 -12.99 -33.66
N SER A 100 -19.74 -14.26 -33.99
CA SER A 100 -18.82 -14.61 -35.07
C SER A 100 -19.30 -14.03 -36.41
N ILE A 101 -20.59 -14.16 -36.73
CA ILE A 101 -21.19 -13.61 -37.96
C ILE A 101 -21.09 -12.09 -37.99
N GLU A 102 -21.32 -11.42 -36.84
CA GLU A 102 -21.17 -9.98 -36.74
C GLU A 102 -19.72 -9.53 -36.99
N ALA A 103 -18.75 -10.20 -36.36
CA ALA A 103 -17.33 -9.95 -36.59
C ALA A 103 -16.94 -10.18 -38.07
N PHE A 104 -17.44 -11.25 -38.69
CA PHE A 104 -17.28 -11.50 -40.12
C PHE A 104 -17.88 -10.39 -40.99
N MET A 105 -19.06 -9.88 -40.63
CA MET A 105 -19.71 -8.80 -41.37
C MET A 105 -18.92 -7.49 -41.29
N GLN A 106 -18.33 -7.19 -40.13
CA GLN A 106 -17.46 -6.02 -39.95
C GLN A 106 -16.14 -6.17 -40.73
N LEU A 107 -15.54 -7.36 -40.71
CA LEU A 107 -14.35 -7.67 -41.50
C LEU A 107 -14.62 -7.58 -43.01
N ALA A 108 -15.76 -8.09 -43.48
CA ALA A 108 -16.18 -8.02 -44.88
C ALA A 108 -16.46 -6.57 -45.36
N LYS A 109 -16.85 -5.67 -44.45
CA LYS A 109 -17.04 -4.24 -44.74
C LYS A 109 -15.71 -3.45 -44.72
N SER A 110 -14.64 -4.00 -44.18
CA SER A 110 -13.34 -3.32 -44.10
C SER A 110 -12.64 -3.34 -45.48
N PRO A 111 -12.17 -2.19 -45.99
CA PRO A 111 -11.68 -2.06 -47.37
C PRO A 111 -10.36 -2.80 -47.66
N ASN A 112 -9.70 -3.39 -46.66
CA ASN A 112 -8.37 -4.02 -46.83
C ASN A 112 -8.25 -5.43 -46.19
N ALA A 113 -9.37 -6.09 -45.88
CA ALA A 113 -9.34 -7.43 -45.27
C ALA A 113 -9.18 -8.53 -46.32
N LYS A 114 -8.03 -9.22 -46.33
CA LYS A 114 -7.79 -10.43 -47.15
C LYS A 114 -8.17 -11.68 -46.34
N ILE A 115 -9.27 -12.34 -46.71
CA ILE A 115 -9.81 -13.52 -46.00
C ILE A 115 -9.38 -14.79 -46.75
N ILE A 116 -8.70 -15.72 -46.08
CA ILE A 116 -8.41 -17.07 -46.60
C ILE A 116 -9.25 -18.07 -45.81
N VAL A 117 -10.19 -18.74 -46.49
CA VAL A 117 -11.09 -19.73 -45.89
C VAL A 117 -10.44 -21.12 -46.07
N THR A 118 -9.97 -21.70 -44.98
CA THR A 118 -9.61 -23.13 -44.91
C THR A 118 -10.67 -23.90 -44.15
N ASP A 119 -10.86 -25.16 -44.56
CA ASP A 119 -11.95 -26.04 -44.17
C ASP A 119 -12.06 -26.20 -42.64
N GLY A 120 -13.01 -25.46 -42.04
CA GLY A 120 -13.88 -26.07 -41.06
C GLY A 120 -14.06 -25.40 -39.71
N ASP A 121 -13.11 -24.68 -39.11
CA ASP A 121 -13.32 -24.29 -37.70
C ASP A 121 -12.75 -22.97 -37.18
N MET A 122 -11.77 -22.33 -37.83
CA MET A 122 -11.35 -20.97 -37.45
C MET A 122 -10.47 -20.32 -38.53
N PRO A 123 -10.75 -19.08 -38.99
CA PRO A 123 -9.88 -18.37 -39.93
C PRO A 123 -8.59 -17.91 -39.22
N MET A 124 -7.43 -18.22 -39.79
CA MET A 124 -6.12 -17.74 -39.30
C MET A 124 -5.63 -16.55 -40.14
N MET A 125 -5.18 -15.48 -39.47
CA MET A 125 -4.46 -14.38 -40.12
C MET A 125 -2.99 -14.76 -40.31
N ILE A 126 -2.46 -14.60 -41.52
CA ILE A 126 -1.02 -14.69 -41.81
C ILE A 126 -0.50 -13.28 -42.00
N ASP A 127 0.28 -12.79 -41.04
CA ASP A 127 1.10 -11.60 -41.24
C ASP A 127 2.25 -11.96 -42.18
N ASN A 128 2.39 -11.21 -43.28
CA ASN A 128 3.55 -11.33 -44.17
C ASN A 128 4.81 -10.89 -43.40
N CYS A 129 5.52 -11.85 -42.80
CA CYS A 129 6.91 -11.68 -42.44
C CYS A 129 7.74 -11.54 -43.71
N THR A 130 8.00 -10.30 -44.12
CA THR A 130 9.01 -10.00 -45.12
C THR A 130 10.38 -10.22 -44.48
N GLU A 131 10.99 -11.37 -44.74
CA GLU A 131 12.40 -11.63 -44.46
C GLU A 131 13.27 -10.62 -45.23
N SER A 132 13.84 -9.64 -44.52
CA SER A 132 15.01 -8.93 -45.02
C SER A 132 16.27 -9.66 -44.56
N ASN A 133 16.78 -10.49 -45.48
CA ASN A 133 18.14 -11.00 -45.42
C ASN A 133 19.14 -9.85 -45.30
N ASN A 134 19.96 -9.85 -44.23
CA ASN A 134 21.31 -9.30 -44.37
C ASN A 134 22.35 -10.03 -43.50
N SER A 135 23.19 -10.76 -44.22
CA SER A 135 24.58 -11.18 -43.95
C SER A 135 25.01 -11.57 -42.53
N VAL A 136 25.18 -12.89 -42.40
CA VAL A 136 26.20 -13.58 -41.60
C VAL A 136 27.52 -12.82 -41.58
N ASN A 137 28.04 -12.51 -40.38
CA ASN A 137 29.48 -12.44 -40.17
C ASN A 137 29.86 -13.08 -38.82
N THR A 138 30.07 -14.39 -38.87
CA THR A 138 30.78 -15.16 -37.84
C THR A 138 32.27 -15.12 -38.13
N ARG A 139 33.05 -14.31 -37.39
CA ARG A 139 34.48 -14.60 -37.12
C ARG A 139 34.89 -14.09 -35.76
N SER A 140 34.87 -14.97 -34.77
CA SER A 140 35.86 -14.91 -33.69
C SER A 140 37.14 -15.56 -34.19
N PRO A 141 38.32 -15.00 -33.87
CA PRO A 141 39.31 -15.84 -33.21
C PRO A 141 40.03 -15.11 -32.06
N ARG A 142 39.96 -15.73 -30.87
CA ARG A 142 41.09 -16.20 -30.04
C ARG A 142 42.41 -15.41 -30.13
N LYS A 143 42.82 -14.80 -29.00
CA LYS A 143 44.04 -15.05 -28.18
C LYS A 143 44.54 -13.78 -27.48
N ILE A 144 44.68 -13.83 -26.15
CA ILE A 144 45.94 -13.85 -25.38
C ILE A 144 46.78 -12.57 -25.55
N ASN A 145 46.65 -11.65 -24.60
CA ASN A 145 47.68 -11.30 -23.61
C ASN A 145 47.05 -10.43 -22.52
#